data_AF-A0A355CFZ0-F1
#
_entry.id   AF-A0A355CFZ0-F1
#
_cell.length_a   1.000
_cell.length_b   1.000
_cell.length_c   1.000
_cell.angle_alpha   90.00
_cell.angle_beta   90.00
_cell.angle_gamma   90.00
#
_symmetry.space_group_name_H-M   'P 1'
#
loop_
_entity.id
_entity.type
_entity.pdbx_description
1 polymer ?
#
loop_
_entity_poly.entity_id
_entity_poly.type
_entity_poly.pdbx_seq_one_letter_code
_entity_poly.pdbx_strand_id
1 'polypeptide(L)'
;MTSEKLEIVQNEYLAGKVAFEGGQYAKAVQSLETASGLVDRNSRLGGEVQIWLVTAYQASGNTEGAIGLCQQLTRHPSLETRKQAKRLLFILEAPKLSIPPEWLVKIPDLAALEENQAISFQASPNADIKYAKPKPVVTEPVDLSQVNTKDNRFIWVALIAIVLILGGLFISY
;
A
#
# COMPACT_ATOMS: atom_id res chain seq x y z
N MET A 1 -6.46 3.64 -32.70
CA MET A 1 -7.55 2.97 -31.94
C MET A 1 -8.86 3.63 -32.33
N THR A 2 -9.92 2.87 -32.59
CA THR A 2 -11.26 3.42 -32.87
C THR A 2 -11.92 3.91 -31.57
N SER A 3 -12.78 4.95 -31.64
CA SER A 3 -13.44 5.54 -30.45
C SER A 3 -14.20 4.49 -29.64
N GLU A 4 -14.95 3.65 -30.33
CA GLU A 4 -15.75 2.56 -29.73
C GLU A 4 -14.88 1.57 -28.93
N LYS A 5 -13.71 1.20 -29.43
CA LYS A 5 -12.80 0.29 -28.72
C LYS A 5 -12.24 0.93 -27.45
N LEU A 6 -11.98 2.24 -27.48
CA LEU A 6 -11.51 2.97 -26.30
C LEU A 6 -12.57 3.06 -25.22
N GLU A 7 -13.83 3.28 -25.59
CA GLU A 7 -14.96 3.31 -24.65
C GLU A 7 -15.14 1.96 -23.95
N ILE A 8 -15.07 0.85 -24.69
CA ILE A 8 -15.13 -0.50 -24.11
C ILE A 8 -13.98 -0.72 -23.12
N VAL A 9 -12.75 -0.35 -23.49
CA VAL A 9 -11.58 -0.45 -22.60
C VAL A 9 -11.79 0.35 -21.31
N GLN A 10 -12.31 1.58 -21.41
CA GLN A 10 -12.55 2.43 -20.24
C GLN A 10 -13.64 1.84 -19.34
N ASN A 11 -14.73 1.35 -19.93
CA ASN A 11 -15.81 0.72 -19.18
C ASN A 11 -15.34 -0.52 -18.43
N GLU A 12 -14.61 -1.42 -19.10
CA GLU A 12 -14.04 -2.61 -18.46
C GLU A 12 -12.99 -2.27 -17.40
N TYR A 13 -12.15 -1.26 -17.66
CA TYR A 13 -11.18 -0.78 -16.68
C TYR A 13 -11.88 -0.25 -15.41
N LEU A 14 -12.91 0.57 -15.55
CA LEU A 14 -13.69 1.10 -14.43
C LEU A 14 -14.45 0.00 -13.70
N ALA A 15 -15.11 -0.91 -14.43
CA ALA A 15 -15.82 -2.05 -13.85
C ALA A 15 -14.86 -2.94 -13.04
N GLY A 16 -13.68 -3.21 -13.59
CA GLY A 16 -12.62 -3.96 -12.91
C GLY A 16 -12.16 -3.30 -11.62
N LYS A 17 -11.97 -1.97 -11.62
CA LYS A 17 -11.62 -1.22 -10.41
C LYS A 17 -12.71 -1.26 -9.35
N VAL A 18 -13.96 -1.01 -9.74
CA VAL A 18 -15.10 -1.04 -8.81
C VAL A 18 -15.27 -2.44 -8.21
N ALA A 19 -15.13 -3.49 -9.02
CA ALA A 19 -15.17 -4.87 -8.54
C ALA A 19 -14.02 -5.17 -7.56
N PHE A 20 -12.81 -4.67 -7.84
CA PHE A 20 -11.65 -4.82 -6.95
C PHE A 20 -11.88 -4.14 -5.60
N GLU A 21 -12.33 -2.88 -5.62
CA GLU A 21 -12.62 -2.10 -4.41
C GLU A 21 -13.75 -2.73 -3.59
N GLY A 22 -14.70 -3.40 -4.24
CA GLY A 22 -15.77 -4.17 -3.61
C GLY A 22 -15.35 -5.58 -3.15
N GLY A 23 -14.08 -5.98 -3.26
CA GLY A 23 -13.58 -7.29 -2.86
C GLY A 23 -13.94 -8.44 -3.81
N GLN A 24 -14.54 -8.16 -4.96
CA GLN A 24 -14.95 -9.15 -5.96
C GLN A 24 -13.78 -9.45 -6.92
N TYR A 25 -12.68 -9.97 -6.38
CA TYR A 25 -11.40 -10.06 -7.11
C TYR A 25 -11.45 -10.91 -8.39
N ALA A 26 -12.23 -12.00 -8.43
CA ALA A 26 -12.39 -12.80 -9.64
C ALA A 26 -13.04 -12.01 -10.79
N LYS A 27 -14.07 -11.20 -10.49
CA LYS A 27 -14.69 -10.32 -11.49
C LYS A 27 -13.76 -9.18 -11.91
N ALA A 28 -13.01 -8.64 -10.95
CA ALA A 28 -12.00 -7.62 -11.24
C ALA A 28 -10.96 -8.13 -12.24
N VAL A 29 -10.44 -9.34 -12.02
CA VAL A 29 -9.51 -10.01 -12.95
C VAL A 29 -10.12 -10.13 -14.34
N GLN A 30 -11.35 -10.66 -14.45
CA GLN A 30 -12.01 -10.86 -15.74
C GLN A 30 -12.17 -9.56 -16.55
N SER A 31 -12.67 -8.48 -15.91
CA SER A 31 -12.82 -7.19 -16.57
C SER A 31 -11.48 -6.56 -16.95
N LEU A 32 -10.47 -6.65 -16.07
CA LEU A 32 -9.14 -6.10 -16.34
C LEU A 32 -8.38 -6.89 -17.41
N GLU A 33 -8.54 -8.21 -17.49
CA GLU A 33 -8.02 -9.03 -18.59
C GLU A 33 -8.64 -8.62 -19.93
N THR A 34 -9.96 -8.44 -19.94
CA THR A 34 -10.71 -7.98 -21.12
C THR A 34 -10.21 -6.60 -21.59
N ALA A 35 -10.10 -5.64 -20.66
CA ALA A 35 -9.52 -4.33 -20.95
C ALA A 35 -8.07 -4.44 -21.47
N SER A 36 -7.25 -5.30 -20.86
CA SER A 36 -5.85 -5.49 -21.22
C SER A 36 -5.65 -6.09 -22.63
N GLY A 37 -6.57 -6.97 -23.07
CA GLY A 37 -6.55 -7.56 -24.40
C GLY A 37 -7.02 -6.61 -25.50
N LEU A 38 -7.83 -5.61 -25.14
CA LEU A 38 -8.34 -4.61 -26.07
C LEU A 38 -7.43 -3.39 -26.20
N VAL A 39 -6.75 -2.99 -25.11
CA VAL A 39 -5.86 -1.82 -25.07
C VAL A 39 -4.48 -2.11 -25.69
N ASP A 40 -3.86 -1.09 -26.28
CA ASP A 40 -2.43 -1.18 -26.60
C ASP A 40 -1.64 -1.30 -25.29
N ARG A 41 -1.03 -2.47 -25.10
CA ARG A 41 -0.27 -2.84 -23.91
C ARG A 41 0.89 -1.91 -23.60
N ASN A 42 1.43 -1.18 -24.58
CA ASN A 42 2.55 -0.26 -24.46
C ASN A 42 2.14 1.20 -24.22
N SER A 43 0.83 1.49 -24.33
CA SER A 43 0.29 2.82 -24.06
C SER A 43 0.28 3.13 -22.56
N ARG A 44 0.12 4.40 -22.20
CA ARG A 44 -0.02 4.80 -20.79
C ARG A 44 -1.20 4.09 -20.11
N LEU A 45 -2.37 4.10 -20.76
CA LEU A 45 -3.57 3.44 -20.27
C LEU A 45 -3.37 1.92 -20.16
N GLY A 46 -2.72 1.30 -21.14
CA GLY A 46 -2.41 -0.13 -21.10
C GLY A 46 -1.49 -0.52 -19.95
N GLY A 47 -0.53 0.34 -19.63
CA GLY A 47 0.30 0.19 -18.43
C GLY A 47 -0.51 0.28 -17.13
N GLU A 48 -1.43 1.26 -17.02
CA GLU A 48 -2.31 1.39 -15.84
C GLU A 48 -3.23 0.18 -15.66
N VAL A 49 -3.89 -0.27 -16.74
CA VAL A 49 -4.75 -1.46 -16.72
C VAL A 49 -3.96 -2.68 -16.25
N GLN A 50 -2.74 -2.89 -16.77
CA GLN A 50 -1.91 -4.03 -16.38
C GLN A 50 -1.42 -3.95 -14.93
N ILE A 51 -1.14 -2.75 -14.40
CA ILE A 51 -0.80 -2.58 -12.98
C ILE A 51 -1.98 -2.94 -12.07
N TRP A 52 -3.20 -2.53 -12.45
CA TRP A 52 -4.41 -2.96 -11.76
C TRP A 52 -4.62 -4.47 -11.86
N LEU A 53 -4.35 -5.06 -13.03
CA LEU A 53 -4.45 -6.51 -13.22
C LEU A 53 -3.45 -7.29 -12.34
N VAL A 54 -2.20 -6.83 -12.21
CA VAL A 54 -1.23 -7.41 -11.26
C VAL A 54 -1.81 -7.44 -9.85
N THR A 55 -2.38 -6.32 -9.41
CA THR A 55 -2.94 -6.18 -8.06
C THR A 55 -4.15 -7.10 -7.87
N ALA A 56 -5.00 -7.24 -8.90
CA ALA A 56 -6.13 -8.16 -8.90
C ALA A 56 -5.70 -9.64 -8.89
N TYR A 57 -4.63 -9.99 -9.59
CA TYR A 57 -4.04 -11.34 -9.51
C TYR A 57 -3.51 -11.65 -8.11
N GLN A 58 -2.80 -10.71 -7.49
CA GLN A 58 -2.35 -10.88 -6.10
C GLN A 58 -3.53 -11.08 -5.15
N ALA A 59 -4.56 -10.24 -5.25
CA ALA A 59 -5.73 -10.30 -4.36
C ALA A 59 -6.59 -11.56 -4.56
N SER A 60 -6.60 -12.12 -5.78
CA SER A 60 -7.28 -13.39 -6.06
C SER A 60 -6.45 -14.64 -5.73
N GLY A 61 -5.22 -14.47 -5.24
CA GLY A 61 -4.30 -15.57 -4.87
C GLY A 61 -3.45 -16.10 -6.02
N ASN A 62 -3.56 -15.54 -7.23
CA ASN A 62 -2.70 -15.86 -8.37
C ASN A 62 -1.38 -15.10 -8.30
N THR A 63 -0.57 -15.41 -7.30
CA THR A 63 0.72 -14.72 -7.04
C THR A 63 1.72 -14.93 -8.17
N GLU A 64 1.76 -16.11 -8.79
CA GLU A 64 2.69 -16.40 -9.90
C GLU A 64 2.36 -15.55 -11.14
N GLY A 65 1.08 -15.45 -11.50
CA GLY A 65 0.62 -14.58 -12.58
C GLY A 65 0.90 -13.10 -12.30
N ALA A 66 0.71 -12.67 -11.06
CA ALA A 66 1.05 -11.31 -10.63
C ALA A 66 2.55 -11.01 -10.82
N ILE A 67 3.44 -11.88 -10.34
CA ILE A 67 4.90 -11.73 -10.48
C ILE A 67 5.31 -11.71 -11.95
N GLY A 68 4.84 -12.67 -12.74
CA GLY A 68 5.17 -12.76 -14.17
C GLY A 68 4.76 -11.52 -14.96
N LEU A 69 3.55 -11.00 -14.71
CA LEU A 69 3.08 -9.77 -15.33
C LEU A 69 3.89 -8.55 -14.85
N CYS A 70 4.21 -8.47 -13.56
CA CYS A 70 5.04 -7.41 -12.99
C CYS A 70 6.44 -7.39 -13.62
N GLN A 71 7.06 -8.56 -13.80
CA GLN A 71 8.37 -8.70 -14.46
C GLN A 71 8.34 -8.13 -15.89
N GLN A 72 7.30 -8.41 -16.66
CA GLN A 72 7.12 -7.83 -18.01
C GLN A 72 7.02 -6.30 -17.95
N LEU A 73 6.21 -5.78 -17.02
CA LEU A 73 5.97 -4.34 -16.87
C LEU A 73 7.21 -3.54 -16.46
N THR A 74 8.24 -4.17 -15.86
CA THR A 74 9.51 -3.49 -15.56
C THR A 74 10.22 -2.95 -16.81
N ARG A 75 9.86 -3.45 -18.01
CA ARG A 75 10.39 -3.04 -19.32
C ARG A 75 9.41 -2.19 -20.14
N HIS A 76 8.25 -1.84 -19.57
CA HIS A 76 7.21 -1.07 -20.26
C HIS A 76 7.73 0.31 -20.73
N PRO A 77 7.27 0.88 -21.87
CA PRO A 77 7.78 2.17 -22.37
C PRO A 77 7.56 3.36 -21.42
N SER A 78 6.44 3.37 -20.68
CA SER A 78 6.13 4.39 -19.68
C SER A 78 7.01 4.26 -18.42
N LEU A 79 7.72 5.33 -18.06
CA LEU A 79 8.56 5.42 -16.86
C LEU A 79 7.79 5.13 -15.57
N GLU A 80 6.59 5.70 -15.42
CA GLU A 80 5.75 5.54 -14.22
C GLU A 80 5.35 4.08 -14.04
N THR A 81 4.93 3.42 -15.12
CA THR A 81 4.57 2.00 -15.10
C THR A 81 5.76 1.13 -14.70
N ARG A 82 6.97 1.40 -15.23
CA ARG A 82 8.18 0.66 -14.83
C ARG A 82 8.47 0.83 -13.33
N LYS A 83 8.33 2.04 -12.81
CA LYS A 83 8.59 2.35 -11.39
C LYS A 83 7.60 1.62 -10.48
N GLN A 84 6.31 1.66 -10.82
CA GLN A 84 5.27 0.95 -10.10
C GLN A 84 5.48 -0.57 -10.14
N ALA A 85 5.77 -1.12 -11.33
CA ALA A 85 6.01 -2.55 -11.50
C ALA A 85 7.19 -3.06 -10.69
N LYS A 86 8.32 -2.32 -10.67
CA LYS A 86 9.49 -2.69 -9.85
C LYS A 86 9.18 -2.67 -8.36
N ARG A 87 8.39 -1.70 -7.89
CA ARG A 87 7.97 -1.62 -6.49
C ARG A 87 7.07 -2.80 -6.11
N LEU A 88 6.09 -3.12 -6.95
CA LEU A 88 5.19 -4.25 -6.71
C LEU A 88 5.95 -5.57 -6.76
N LEU A 89 6.83 -5.76 -7.74
CA LEU A 89 7.67 -6.95 -7.86
C LEU A 89 8.51 -7.18 -6.61
N PHE A 90 9.14 -6.14 -6.07
CA PHE A 90 9.89 -6.22 -4.82
C PHE A 90 9.04 -6.71 -3.64
N ILE A 91 7.78 -6.24 -3.55
CA ILE A 91 6.84 -6.67 -2.51
C ILE A 91 6.43 -8.14 -2.70
N LEU A 92 6.14 -8.53 -3.95
CA LEU A 92 5.66 -9.88 -4.28
C LEU A 92 6.75 -10.95 -4.11
N GLU A 93 8.01 -10.62 -4.38
CA GLU A 93 9.14 -11.54 -4.26
C GLU A 93 9.74 -11.58 -2.84
N ALA A 94 9.24 -10.75 -1.91
CA ALA A 94 9.77 -10.70 -0.56
C ALA A 94 9.62 -12.08 0.15
N PRO A 95 10.69 -12.59 0.79
CA PRO A 95 10.64 -13.87 1.48
C PRO A 95 9.71 -13.80 2.70
N LYS A 96 9.01 -14.90 2.98
CA LYS A 96 8.21 -15.02 4.20
C LYS A 96 9.13 -15.00 5.42
N LEU A 97 8.82 -14.13 6.38
CA LEU A 97 9.52 -14.07 7.66
C LEU A 97 9.16 -15.30 8.51
N SER A 98 10.17 -16.07 8.93
CA SER A 98 10.00 -17.15 9.91
C SER A 98 10.24 -16.61 11.31
N ILE A 99 9.30 -16.84 12.22
CA ILE A 99 9.47 -16.51 13.65
C ILE A 99 10.17 -17.70 14.31
N PRO A 100 11.29 -17.49 15.02
CA PRO A 100 11.95 -18.55 15.75
C PRO A 100 11.05 -19.14 16.86
N PRO A 101 11.04 -20.46 17.05
CA PRO A 101 10.17 -21.11 18.04
C PRO A 101 10.46 -20.67 19.48
N GLU A 102 11.68 -20.25 19.79
CA GLU A 102 12.07 -19.70 21.09
C GLU A 102 11.37 -18.37 21.42
N TRP A 103 10.88 -17.63 20.42
CA TRP A 103 10.11 -16.39 20.62
C TRP A 103 8.60 -16.66 20.73
N LEU A 104 8.16 -17.87 20.39
CA LEU A 104 6.76 -18.29 20.47
C LEU A 104 6.47 -18.89 21.85
N VAL A 105 5.68 -18.19 22.65
CA VAL A 105 5.04 -18.78 23.83
C VAL A 105 3.95 -19.74 23.33
N LYS A 106 4.16 -21.05 23.50
CA LYS A 106 3.15 -22.06 23.17
C LYS A 106 2.02 -21.99 24.18
N ILE A 107 0.81 -21.64 23.72
CA ILE A 107 -0.39 -21.76 24.54
C ILE A 107 -0.72 -23.26 24.63
N PRO A 108 -0.82 -23.83 25.84
CA PRO A 108 -1.19 -25.23 26.00
C PRO A 108 -2.63 -25.47 25.51
N ASP A 109 -2.93 -26.71 25.14
CA ASP A 109 -4.30 -27.10 24.77
C ASP A 109 -5.23 -26.95 25.99
N LEU A 110 -6.18 -26.02 25.87
CA LEU A 110 -7.09 -25.65 26.94
C LEU A 110 -8.29 -26.61 27.04
N ALA A 111 -8.52 -27.46 26.04
CA ALA A 111 -9.64 -28.41 26.03
C ALA A 111 -9.45 -29.58 27.01
N ALA A 112 -8.22 -29.84 27.44
CA ALA A 112 -7.88 -30.84 28.45
C ALA A 112 -7.91 -30.31 29.90
N LEU A 113 -8.25 -29.02 30.08
CA LEU A 113 -8.46 -28.46 31.41
C LEU A 113 -9.84 -28.93 31.90
N GLU A 114 -9.85 -29.83 32.89
CA GLU A 114 -11.08 -30.17 33.61
C GLU A 114 -11.75 -28.87 34.09
N GLU A 115 -13.06 -28.75 33.85
CA GLU A 115 -13.94 -27.61 34.17
C GLU A 115 -13.92 -27.20 35.67
N ASN A 116 -13.19 -27.95 36.52
CA ASN A 116 -13.15 -27.81 37.97
C ASN A 116 -11.74 -27.82 38.59
N GLN A 117 -10.71 -27.46 37.83
CA GLN A 117 -9.62 -26.75 38.46
C GLN A 117 -9.82 -25.29 38.14
N ALA A 118 -10.65 -24.64 38.98
CA ALA A 118 -10.42 -23.25 39.28
C ALA A 118 -8.94 -23.16 39.68
N ILE A 119 -8.09 -22.86 38.69
CA ILE A 119 -6.82 -22.22 38.91
C ILE A 119 -7.24 -20.94 39.58
N SER A 120 -7.41 -21.01 40.90
CA SER A 120 -7.34 -19.85 41.72
C SER A 120 -5.96 -19.33 41.42
N PHE A 121 -5.90 -18.38 40.49
CA PHE A 121 -4.91 -17.34 40.59
C PHE A 121 -5.16 -16.76 41.99
N GLN A 122 -4.55 -17.38 43.00
CA GLN A 122 -4.28 -16.74 44.26
C GLN A 122 -3.24 -15.69 43.88
N ALA A 123 -3.73 -14.63 43.23
CA ALA A 123 -3.13 -13.33 43.35
C ALA A 123 -3.12 -13.10 44.85
N SER A 124 -1.98 -13.40 45.48
CA SER A 124 -1.74 -12.91 46.82
C SER A 124 -2.04 -11.41 46.73
N PRO A 125 -3.00 -10.89 47.50
CA PRO A 125 -3.30 -9.46 47.45
C PRO A 125 -2.07 -8.62 47.86
N ASN A 126 -1.02 -9.26 48.39
CA ASN A 126 0.28 -8.70 48.74
C ASN A 126 1.44 -9.19 47.86
N ALA A 127 1.20 -9.91 46.76
CA ALA A 127 2.26 -10.11 45.79
C ALA A 127 2.48 -8.78 45.07
N ASP A 128 3.57 -8.10 45.42
CA ASP A 128 4.16 -7.05 44.61
C ASP A 128 4.49 -7.66 43.23
N ILE A 129 3.52 -7.64 42.33
CA ILE A 129 3.77 -7.81 40.91
C ILE A 129 4.55 -6.57 40.54
N LYS A 130 5.87 -6.68 40.59
CA LYS A 130 6.76 -5.76 39.90
C LYS A 130 6.47 -5.96 38.42
N TYR A 131 5.45 -5.28 37.92
CA TYR A 131 5.37 -4.94 36.51
C TYR A 131 6.72 -4.28 36.22
N ALA A 132 7.62 -5.02 35.59
CA ALA A 132 8.69 -4.39 34.85
C ALA A 132 7.93 -3.58 33.80
N LYS A 133 7.70 -2.29 34.10
CA LYS A 133 7.17 -1.36 33.12
C LYS A 133 8.02 -1.61 31.89
N PRO A 134 7.45 -2.03 30.74
CA PRO A 134 8.22 -2.08 29.51
C PRO A 134 8.91 -0.72 29.45
N LYS A 135 10.24 -0.73 29.47
CA LYS A 135 11.01 0.51 29.46
C LYS A 135 10.39 1.31 28.31
N PRO A 136 9.76 2.47 28.56
CA PRO A 136 9.30 3.28 27.47
C PRO A 136 10.53 3.41 26.58
N VAL A 137 10.40 3.01 25.32
CA VAL A 137 11.40 3.38 24.33
C VAL A 137 11.27 4.89 24.30
N VAL A 138 12.06 5.55 25.16
CA VAL A 138 12.28 6.96 25.09
C VAL A 138 12.99 7.08 23.76
N THR A 139 12.21 7.34 22.70
CA THR A 139 12.77 7.94 21.50
C THR A 139 13.56 9.12 22.02
N GLU A 140 14.89 9.03 21.96
CA GLU A 140 15.74 10.15 22.28
C GLU A 140 15.16 11.35 21.54
N PRO A 141 14.98 12.50 22.23
CA PRO A 141 14.39 13.67 21.59
C PRO A 141 15.16 13.92 20.31
N VAL A 142 14.45 13.87 19.17
CA VAL A 142 15.05 14.06 17.85
C VAL A 142 15.85 15.34 17.93
N ASP A 143 17.15 15.23 17.76
CA ASP A 143 18.07 16.35 17.85
C ASP A 143 17.67 17.38 16.78
N LEU A 144 17.09 18.49 17.24
CA LEU A 144 16.56 19.53 16.37
C LEU A 144 17.67 20.24 15.56
N SER A 145 18.95 19.98 15.89
CA SER A 145 20.08 20.45 15.08
C SER A 145 20.31 19.59 13.81
N GLN A 146 19.80 18.35 13.79
CA GLN A 146 19.93 17.43 12.65
C GLN A 146 18.78 17.58 11.63
N VAL A 147 17.72 18.29 11.99
CA VAL A 147 16.65 18.63 11.05
C VAL A 147 17.01 19.91 10.29
N ASN A 148 16.75 19.91 8.98
CA ASN A 148 16.98 21.09 8.16
C ASN A 148 15.97 22.19 8.50
N THR A 149 16.37 23.11 9.39
CA THR A 149 15.60 24.28 9.81
C THR A 149 15.83 25.50 8.91
N LYS A 150 16.55 25.33 7.79
CA LYS A 150 16.86 26.44 6.89
C LYS A 150 15.57 26.98 6.28
N ASP A 151 15.41 28.29 6.39
CA ASP A 151 14.25 28.99 5.85
C ASP A 151 14.14 28.76 4.33
N ASN A 152 12.95 28.39 3.86
CA ASN A 152 12.72 28.09 2.45
C ASN A 152 12.44 29.38 1.70
N ARG A 153 13.46 29.93 1.05
CA ARG A 153 13.40 31.13 0.20
C ARG A 153 12.23 31.14 -0.79
N PHE A 154 11.76 29.97 -1.23
CA PHE A 154 10.60 29.86 -2.10
C PHE A 154 9.32 30.45 -1.48
N ILE A 155 9.13 30.31 -0.16
CA ILE A 155 7.95 30.82 0.56
C ILE A 155 7.89 32.35 0.46
N TRP A 156 9.04 33.01 0.60
CA TRP A 156 9.13 34.46 0.51
C TRP A 156 8.87 34.97 -0.91
N VAL A 157 9.40 34.27 -1.91
CA VAL A 157 9.14 34.58 -3.34
C VAL A 157 7.66 34.39 -3.67
N ALA A 158 7.04 33.30 -3.20
CA ALA A 158 5.62 33.04 -3.41
C ALA A 158 4.73 34.10 -2.76
N LEU A 159 5.04 34.53 -1.53
CA LEU A 159 4.31 35.60 -0.85
C LEU A 159 4.38 36.93 -1.62
N ILE A 160 5.56 37.31 -2.13
CA ILE A 160 5.71 38.52 -2.95
C ILE A 160 4.89 38.42 -4.24
N ALA A 161 4.95 37.28 -4.92
CA ALA A 161 4.19 37.07 -6.14
C ALA A 161 2.68 37.21 -5.90
N ILE A 162 2.16 36.65 -4.80
CA ILE A 162 0.75 36.77 -4.41
C ILE A 162 0.39 38.24 -4.15
N VAL A 163 1.21 39.00 -3.42
CA VAL A 163 0.97 40.42 -3.15
C VAL A 163 0.98 41.24 -4.44
N LEU A 164 1.88 40.96 -5.38
CA LEU A 164 1.93 41.65 -6.67
C LEU A 164 0.70 41.34 -7.55
N ILE A 165 0.25 40.09 -7.57
CA ILE A 165 -0.94 39.69 -8.33
C ILE A 165 -2.18 40.37 -7.77
N LEU A 166 -2.35 40.35 -6.44
CA LEU A 166 -3.49 41.00 -5.78
C LEU A 166 -3.43 42.53 -5.90
N GLY A 167 -2.26 43.14 -5.76
CA GLY A 167 -2.07 44.57 -5.93
C GLY A 167 -2.30 45.04 -7.37
N GLY A 168 -1.83 44.27 -8.36
CA GLY A 168 -2.07 44.54 -9.78
C GLY A 168 -3.55 44.44 -10.16
N LEU A 169 -4.29 43.49 -9.58
CA LEU A 169 -5.74 43.37 -9.73
C LEU A 169 -6.49 44.56 -9.12
N PHE A 170 -6.02 45.08 -7.98
CA PHE A 170 -6.64 46.22 -7.30
C PHE A 170 -6.37 47.57 -8.00
N ILE A 171 -5.27 47.70 -8.73
CA ILE A 171 -4.93 48.89 -9.53
C ILE A 171 -5.62 48.90 -10.90
N SER A 172 -6.08 47.74 -11.37
CA SER A 172 -6.73 47.58 -12.68
C SER A 172 -8.27 47.64 -12.63
N TYR A 173 -8.85 48.01 -11.48
CA TYR A 173 -10.29 48.19 -11.25
C TYR A 173 -10.56 49.61 -10.73
#